data_AF-A0A7L9BYB3-F1
#
_entry.id   AF-A0A7L9BYB3-F1
#
_cell.length_a   1.000
_cell.length_b   1.000
_cell.length_c   1.000
_cell.angle_alpha   90.00
_cell.angle_beta   90.00
_cell.angle_gamma   90.00
#
_symmetry.space_group_name_H-M   'P 1'
#
loop_
_entity.id
_entity.type
_entity.pdbx_description
1 polymer ?
#
loop_
_entity_poly.entity_id
_entity_poly.type
_entity_poly.pdbx_seq_one_letter_code
_entity_poly.pdbx_strand_id
1 'polypeptide(L)'
;MSRSTAPDPRAPSRAASAKRAALIGLPVTLVGMVSYMPLMDVPWIRSTALPNIVVALIGMAISVWAMARCRSWWTVPTGAASVLLGGFFMYFMFVMSVQPEAPNAPAVGERIADFTLPNQEGRPVSLASLHANGPALLVFYRGHW
;
A
#
# COMPACT_ATOMS: atom_id res chain seq x y z
N MET A 1 -12.51 -42.11 -36.96
CA MET A 1 -13.03 -40.76 -37.25
C MET A 1 -12.47 -39.76 -36.24
N SER A 2 -11.28 -39.20 -36.50
CA SER A 2 -10.69 -38.15 -35.66
C SER A 2 -11.14 -36.79 -36.19
N ARG A 3 -12.04 -36.10 -35.48
CA ARG A 3 -12.38 -34.70 -35.79
C ARG A 3 -11.14 -33.84 -35.52
N SER A 4 -10.46 -33.44 -36.58
CA SER A 4 -9.53 -32.32 -36.57
C SER A 4 -10.33 -31.07 -36.25
N THR A 5 -10.29 -30.62 -34.99
CA THR A 5 -10.83 -29.32 -34.61
C THR A 5 -9.88 -28.26 -35.17
N ALA A 6 -10.18 -27.77 -36.37
CA ALA A 6 -9.53 -26.59 -36.89
C ALA A 6 -9.64 -25.45 -35.84
N PRO A 7 -8.56 -24.70 -35.57
CA PRO A 7 -8.62 -23.59 -34.63
C PRO A 7 -9.68 -22.58 -35.09
N ASP A 8 -10.58 -22.16 -34.19
CA ASP A 8 -11.59 -21.14 -34.49
C ASP A 8 -10.88 -19.85 -34.96
N PRO A 9 -11.13 -19.35 -36.19
CA PRO A 9 -10.49 -18.16 -36.73
C PRO A 9 -10.83 -16.88 -35.95
N ARG A 10 -11.82 -16.90 -35.06
CA ARG A 10 -12.20 -15.77 -34.21
C ARG A 10 -11.46 -15.75 -32.87
N ALA A 11 -10.80 -16.84 -32.48
CA ALA A 11 -10.07 -16.91 -31.21
C ALA A 11 -8.74 -16.14 -31.32
N PRO A 12 -8.48 -15.14 -30.44
CA PRO A 12 -7.22 -14.42 -30.48
C PRO A 12 -6.04 -15.38 -30.25
N SER A 13 -4.96 -15.18 -31.00
CA SER A 13 -3.74 -15.98 -30.82
C SER A 13 -3.23 -15.85 -29.38
N ARG A 14 -2.56 -16.90 -28.88
CA ARG A 14 -1.95 -16.88 -27.53
C ARG A 14 -1.07 -15.64 -27.29
N ALA A 15 -0.38 -15.17 -28.33
CA ALA A 15 0.41 -13.94 -28.30
C ALA A 15 -0.45 -12.66 -28.20
N ALA A 16 -1.59 -12.60 -28.89
CA ALA A 16 -2.52 -11.47 -28.77
C ALA A 16 -3.15 -11.39 -27.38
N SER A 17 -3.52 -12.54 -26.79
CA SER A 17 -4.03 -12.62 -25.42
C SER A 17 -2.98 -12.20 -24.39
N ALA A 18 -1.72 -12.61 -24.56
CA ALA A 18 -0.62 -12.18 -23.71
C ALA A 18 -0.39 -10.67 -23.79
N LYS A 19 -0.40 -10.07 -24.99
CA LYS A 19 -0.27 -8.62 -25.15
C LYS A 19 -1.41 -7.85 -24.46
N ARG A 20 -2.66 -8.31 -24.58
CA ARG A 20 -3.81 -7.72 -23.87
C ARG A 20 -3.66 -7.82 -22.36
N ALA A 21 -3.26 -8.98 -21.86
CA ALA A 21 -3.01 -9.19 -20.43
C ALA A 21 -1.93 -8.23 -19.91
N ALA A 22 -0.82 -8.07 -20.64
CA ALA A 22 0.24 -7.12 -20.29
C ALA A 22 -0.23 -5.66 -20.21
N LEU A 23 -1.14 -5.25 -21.13
CA LEU A 23 -1.73 -3.91 -21.12
C LEU A 23 -2.70 -3.70 -19.94
N ILE A 24 -3.25 -4.76 -19.36
CA ILE A 24 -4.16 -4.70 -18.21
C ILE A 24 -3.38 -4.76 -16.88
N GLY A 25 -2.37 -5.63 -16.80
CA GLY A 25 -1.64 -5.89 -15.57
C GLY A 25 -0.96 -4.64 -14.98
N LEU A 26 -0.35 -3.80 -15.82
CA LEU A 26 0.29 -2.57 -15.37
C LEU A 26 -0.74 -1.57 -14.78
N PRO A 27 -1.84 -1.19 -15.47
CA PRO A 27 -2.90 -0.38 -14.87
C PRO A 27 -3.45 -0.94 -13.57
N VAL A 28 -3.69 -2.26 -13.48
CA VAL A 28 -4.16 -2.90 -12.24
C VAL A 28 -3.13 -2.75 -11.12
N THR A 29 -1.84 -2.88 -11.43
CA THR A 29 -0.76 -2.64 -10.46
C THR A 29 -0.80 -1.21 -9.93
N LEU A 30 -0.91 -0.24 -10.84
CA LEU A 30 -1.00 1.18 -10.49
C LEU A 30 -2.25 1.50 -9.67
N VAL A 31 -3.39 0.91 -10.01
CA VAL A 31 -4.64 1.05 -9.23
C VAL A 31 -4.43 0.55 -7.81
N GLY A 32 -3.80 -0.62 -7.62
CA GLY A 32 -3.43 -1.10 -6.28
C GLY A 32 -2.60 -0.08 -5.49
N MET A 33 -1.61 0.54 -6.13
CA MET A 33 -0.75 1.56 -5.52
C MET A 33 -1.48 2.86 -5.16
N VAL A 34 -2.31 3.41 -6.06
CA VAL A 34 -2.89 4.76 -5.90
C VAL A 34 -4.25 4.78 -5.23
N SER A 35 -4.99 3.66 -5.25
CA SER A 35 -6.35 3.57 -4.67
C SER A 35 -6.39 3.75 -3.16
N TYR A 36 -5.23 3.73 -2.48
CA TYR A 36 -5.18 3.90 -1.03
C TYR A 36 -5.73 5.26 -0.60
N MET A 37 -5.36 6.33 -1.32
CA MET A 37 -5.73 7.71 -0.99
C MET A 37 -7.26 7.93 -0.91
N PRO A 38 -8.07 7.59 -1.93
CA PRO A 38 -9.52 7.74 -1.83
C PRO A 38 -10.20 6.77 -0.86
N LEU A 39 -9.49 5.74 -0.37
CA LEU A 39 -10.04 4.72 0.54
C LEU A 39 -9.62 4.92 2.00
N MET A 40 -8.90 6.00 2.33
CA MET A 40 -8.39 6.24 3.68
C MET A 40 -9.48 6.41 4.75
N ASP A 41 -10.69 6.81 4.36
CA ASP A 41 -11.82 6.98 5.29
C ASP A 41 -12.30 5.66 5.89
N VAL A 42 -11.98 4.54 5.23
CA VAL A 42 -12.45 3.25 5.69
C VAL A 42 -11.34 2.61 6.56
N PRO A 43 -11.61 2.30 7.85
CA PRO A 43 -10.56 2.04 8.85
C PRO A 43 -9.64 0.85 8.59
N TRP A 44 -10.17 -0.25 8.06
CA TRP A 44 -9.43 -1.49 7.80
C TRP A 44 -8.35 -1.44 6.69
N ILE A 45 -8.48 -0.60 5.65
CA ILE A 45 -7.51 -0.36 4.57
C ILE A 45 -6.49 0.61 5.10
N ARG A 46 -6.92 1.67 5.78
CA ARG A 46 -5.98 2.63 6.38
C ARG A 46 -5.00 1.94 7.34
N SER A 47 -5.46 0.93 8.08
CA SER A 47 -4.63 0.20 9.05
C SER A 47 -3.78 -0.92 8.45
N THR A 48 -4.20 -1.56 7.35
CA THR A 48 -3.51 -2.75 6.83
C THR A 48 -3.00 -2.63 5.40
N ALA A 49 -3.59 -1.73 4.61
CA ALA A 49 -3.43 -1.62 3.15
C ALA A 49 -3.64 -2.94 2.38
N LEU A 50 -4.25 -3.95 2.99
CA LEU A 50 -4.25 -5.32 2.47
C LEU A 50 -4.94 -5.46 1.09
N PRO A 51 -6.12 -4.85 0.86
CA PRO A 51 -6.75 -4.85 -0.47
C PRO A 51 -5.87 -4.22 -1.56
N ASN A 52 -5.20 -3.10 -1.25
CA ASN A 52 -4.29 -2.41 -2.16
C ASN A 52 -3.10 -3.28 -2.57
N ILE A 53 -2.50 -3.95 -1.59
CA ILE A 53 -1.40 -4.90 -1.81
C ILE A 53 -1.86 -6.04 -2.71
N VAL A 54 -3.01 -6.65 -2.41
CA VAL A 54 -3.55 -7.77 -3.20
C VAL A 54 -3.81 -7.35 -4.65
N VAL A 55 -4.43 -6.20 -4.88
CA VAL A 55 -4.68 -5.67 -6.24
C VAL A 55 -3.37 -5.39 -6.97
N ALA A 56 -2.39 -4.79 -6.29
CA ALA A 56 -1.07 -4.54 -6.88
C ALA A 56 -0.36 -5.85 -7.28
N LEU A 57 -0.40 -6.87 -6.42
CA LEU A 57 0.18 -8.19 -6.68
C LEU A 57 -0.54 -8.92 -7.82
N ILE A 58 -1.87 -8.82 -7.93
CA ILE A 58 -2.63 -9.39 -9.05
C ILE A 58 -2.20 -8.75 -10.37
N GLY A 59 -2.11 -7.42 -10.42
CA GLY A 59 -1.64 -6.70 -11.61
C GLY A 59 -0.23 -7.13 -12.02
N MET A 60 0.68 -7.21 -11.05
CA MET A 60 2.05 -7.64 -11.27
C MET A 60 2.12 -9.08 -11.78
N ALA A 61 1.34 -10.00 -11.19
CA ALA A 61 1.27 -11.40 -11.61
C ALA A 61 0.76 -11.53 -13.05
N ILE A 62 -0.26 -10.76 -13.44
CA ILE A 62 -0.78 -10.72 -14.82
C ILE A 62 0.31 -10.25 -15.79
N SER A 63 1.02 -9.17 -15.47
CA SER A 63 2.10 -8.63 -16.32
C SER A 63 3.28 -9.61 -16.46
N VAL A 64 3.69 -10.25 -15.37
CA VAL A 64 4.77 -11.26 -15.38
C VAL A 64 4.36 -12.50 -16.16
N TRP A 65 3.12 -12.98 -15.97
CA TRP A 65 2.59 -14.09 -16.73
C TRP A 65 2.54 -13.78 -18.24
N ALA A 66 2.09 -12.59 -18.62
CA ALA A 66 2.06 -12.15 -20.00
C ALA A 66 3.46 -12.10 -20.63
N MET A 67 4.44 -11.58 -19.88
CA MET A 67 5.85 -11.56 -20.28
C MET A 67 6.44 -12.96 -20.46
N ALA A 68 6.12 -13.90 -19.56
CA ALA A 68 6.57 -15.29 -19.65
C ALA A 68 5.94 -16.05 -20.83
N ARG A 69 4.73 -15.67 -21.27
CA ARG A 69 4.03 -16.30 -22.39
C ARG A 69 4.43 -15.79 -23.75
N CYS A 70 4.85 -14.53 -23.85
CA CYS A 70 5.30 -13.93 -25.09
C CYS A 70 6.36 -12.88 -24.79
N ARG A 71 7.60 -13.10 -25.22
CA ARG A 71 8.65 -12.09 -25.16
C ARG A 71 8.46 -11.13 -26.34
N SER A 72 7.93 -9.94 -26.07
CA SER A 72 7.63 -8.92 -27.07
C SER A 72 8.01 -7.54 -26.55
N TRP A 73 8.27 -6.60 -27.45
CA TRP A 73 8.51 -5.19 -27.12
C TRP A 73 7.40 -4.55 -26.26
N TRP A 74 6.19 -5.13 -26.21
CA TRP A 74 5.12 -4.63 -25.33
C TRP A 74 5.08 -5.32 -23.96
N THR A 75 5.23 -6.65 -23.93
CA THR A 75 5.08 -7.45 -22.71
C THR A 75 6.28 -7.34 -21.78
N VAL A 76 7.47 -7.11 -22.34
CA VAL A 76 8.70 -6.94 -21.59
C VAL A 76 8.72 -5.65 -20.77
N PRO A 77 8.53 -4.45 -21.36
CA PRO A 77 8.57 -3.22 -20.58
C PRO A 77 7.39 -3.11 -19.62
N THR A 78 6.20 -3.59 -19.97
CA THR A 78 5.05 -3.59 -19.03
C THR A 78 5.27 -4.54 -17.85
N GLY A 79 5.80 -5.75 -18.11
CA GLY A 79 6.25 -6.69 -17.08
C GLY A 79 7.31 -6.07 -16.16
N ALA A 80 8.38 -5.54 -16.74
CA ALA A 80 9.46 -4.89 -16.00
C ALA A 80 8.95 -3.68 -15.20
N ALA A 81 8.16 -2.79 -15.80
CA ALA A 81 7.59 -1.64 -15.12
C ALA A 81 6.68 -2.05 -13.96
N SER A 82 5.84 -3.08 -14.13
CA SER A 82 4.96 -3.56 -13.05
C SER A 82 5.77 -4.07 -11.85
N VAL A 83 6.82 -4.85 -12.11
CA VAL A 83 7.70 -5.38 -11.06
C VAL A 83 8.51 -4.26 -10.39
N LEU A 84 9.10 -3.36 -11.17
CA LEU A 84 9.93 -2.29 -10.64
C LEU A 84 9.10 -1.29 -9.82
N LEU A 85 7.96 -0.84 -10.34
CA LEU A 85 7.10 0.12 -9.65
C LEU A 85 6.39 -0.51 -8.46
N GLY A 86 5.82 -1.71 -8.63
CA GLY A 86 5.17 -2.44 -7.55
C GLY A 86 6.14 -2.83 -6.44
N GLY A 87 7.32 -3.36 -6.81
CA GLY A 87 8.39 -3.70 -5.88
C GLY A 87 8.96 -2.48 -5.15
N PHE A 88 9.22 -1.39 -5.88
CA PHE A 88 9.63 -0.13 -5.27
C PHE A 88 8.59 0.40 -4.29
N PHE A 89 7.30 0.35 -4.64
CA PHE A 89 6.22 0.78 -3.74
C PHE A 89 6.19 -0.06 -2.45
N MET A 90 6.33 -1.38 -2.55
CA MET A 90 6.40 -2.26 -1.37
C MET A 90 7.63 -1.94 -0.51
N TYR A 91 8.80 -1.79 -1.13
CA TYR A 91 10.02 -1.40 -0.42
C TYR A 91 9.87 -0.03 0.27
N PHE A 92 9.32 0.95 -0.44
CA PHE A 92 9.13 2.30 0.09
C PHE A 92 8.19 2.29 1.29
N MET A 93 7.05 1.59 1.22
CA MET A 93 6.07 1.53 2.29
C MET A 93 6.54 0.71 3.49
N PHE A 94 7.14 -0.46 3.27
CA PHE A 94 7.43 -1.45 4.33
C PHE A 94 8.88 -1.52 4.80
N VAL A 95 9.80 -0.79 4.16
CA VAL A 95 11.20 -0.76 4.58
C VAL A 95 11.66 0.67 4.79
N MET A 96 11.54 1.52 3.77
CA MET A 96 12.05 2.89 3.84
C MET A 96 11.21 3.82 4.73
N SER A 97 9.88 3.64 4.73
CA SER A 97 8.97 4.53 5.47
C SER A 97 8.62 4.03 6.88
N VAL A 98 9.05 2.82 7.24
CA VAL A 98 8.80 2.27 8.58
C VAL A 98 9.45 3.16 9.62
N GLN A 99 8.65 3.64 10.56
CA GLN A 99 9.19 4.33 11.72
C GLN A 99 9.68 3.30 12.73
N PRO A 100 10.86 3.52 13.35
CA PRO A 100 11.32 2.65 14.41
C PRO A 100 10.28 2.60 15.53
N GLU A 101 10.15 1.43 16.15
CA GLU A 101 9.33 1.29 17.34
C GLU A 101 9.79 2.27 18.42
N ALA A 102 8.86 2.75 19.24
CA ALA A 102 9.15 3.59 20.39
C ALA A 102 9.31 2.69 21.62
N PRO A 103 10.54 2.25 21.98
CA PRO A 103 10.76 1.22 23.02
C PRO A 103 10.29 1.66 24.41
N ASN A 104 10.14 2.97 24.63
CA ASN A 104 9.69 3.58 25.89
C ASN A 104 8.25 4.12 25.79
N ALA A 105 7.47 3.69 24.79
CA ALA A 105 6.07 4.06 24.71
C ALA A 105 5.29 3.41 25.87
N PRO A 106 4.45 4.19 26.60
CA PRO A 106 3.65 3.64 27.69
C PRO A 106 2.73 2.52 27.20
N ALA A 107 2.68 1.40 27.94
CA ALA A 107 1.75 0.32 27.68
C ALA A 107 0.34 0.63 28.25
N VAL A 108 -0.68 -0.07 27.75
CA VAL A 108 -2.04 0.05 28.31
C VAL A 108 -2.03 -0.39 29.77
N GLY A 109 -2.51 0.49 30.66
CA GLY A 109 -2.52 0.27 32.11
C GLY A 109 -1.25 0.75 32.83
N GLU A 110 -0.21 1.16 32.09
CA GLU A 110 0.98 1.76 32.67
C GLU A 110 0.72 3.23 33.07
N ARG A 111 1.29 3.63 34.20
CA ARG A 111 1.22 5.03 34.64
C ARG A 111 2.23 5.86 33.86
N ILE A 112 1.73 6.81 33.07
CA ILE A 112 2.57 7.78 32.34
C ILE A 112 3.29 8.69 33.35
N ALA A 113 4.57 8.95 33.11
CA ALA A 113 5.35 9.90 33.89
C ALA A 113 4.72 11.31 33.81
N ASP A 114 4.64 12.00 34.95
CA ASP A 114 4.14 13.37 34.95
C ASP A 114 5.12 14.28 34.21
N PHE A 115 4.58 15.26 33.49
CA PHE A 115 5.36 16.25 32.76
C PHE A 115 4.62 17.58 32.79
N THR A 116 5.39 18.66 32.66
CA THR A 116 4.86 20.02 32.52
C THR A 116 5.39 20.64 31.24
N LEU A 117 4.49 21.09 30.38
CA LEU A 117 4.82 21.75 29.12
C LEU A 117 4.12 23.10 29.05
N PRO A 118 4.72 24.09 28.38
CA PRO A 118 4.01 25.33 28.09
C PRO A 118 2.87 25.07 27.11
N ASN A 119 1.74 25.73 27.32
CA ASN A 119 0.68 25.81 26.32
C ASN A 119 0.99 26.90 25.27
N GLN A 120 0.07 27.10 24.32
CA GLN A 120 0.16 28.14 23.29
C GLN A 120 0.33 29.58 23.82
N GLU A 121 -0.11 29.88 25.05
CA GLU A 121 0.12 31.18 25.69
C GLU A 121 1.40 31.22 26.55
N GLY A 122 2.24 30.18 26.50
CA GLY A 122 3.47 30.04 27.28
C GLY A 122 3.24 29.67 28.76
N ARG A 123 2.00 29.37 29.16
CA ARG A 123 1.67 29.02 30.54
C ARG A 123 2.00 27.55 30.82
N PRO A 124 2.62 27.22 31.96
CA PRO A 124 2.91 25.83 32.30
C PRO A 124 1.62 25.05 32.56
N VAL A 125 1.49 23.89 31.91
CA VAL A 125 0.39 22.93 32.09
C VAL A 125 1.00 21.58 32.42
N SER A 126 0.61 21.00 33.57
CA SER A 126 1.06 19.66 33.99
C SER A 126 0.04 18.58 33.64
N LEU A 127 0.49 17.36 33.38
CA LEU A 127 -0.39 16.22 33.17
C LEU A 127 -1.31 15.99 34.38
N ALA A 128 -0.78 16.15 35.60
CA ALA A 128 -1.57 16.11 36.83
C ALA A 128 -2.72 17.13 36.85
N SER A 129 -2.49 18.36 36.39
CA SER A 129 -3.53 19.40 36.32
C SER A 129 -4.64 19.08 35.31
N LEU A 130 -4.30 18.38 34.22
CA LEU A 130 -5.27 17.90 33.24
C LEU A 130 -6.10 16.75 33.83
N HIS A 131 -5.43 15.79 34.47
CA HIS A 131 -6.09 14.64 35.12
C HIS A 131 -7.04 15.03 36.26
N ALA A 132 -6.74 16.13 36.97
CA ALA A 132 -7.63 16.65 38.01
C ALA A 132 -9.02 17.04 37.47
N ASN A 133 -9.12 17.35 36.17
CA ASN A 133 -10.36 17.72 35.49
C ASN A 133 -11.02 16.55 34.73
N GLY A 134 -10.44 15.35 34.79
CA GLY A 134 -10.95 14.16 34.10
C GLY A 134 -9.90 13.47 33.22
N PRO A 135 -10.28 12.48 32.40
CA PRO A 135 -9.37 11.79 31.50
C PRO A 135 -8.71 12.74 30.50
N ALA A 136 -7.39 12.63 30.31
CA ALA A 136 -6.65 13.41 29.33
C ALA A 136 -6.35 12.59 28.06
N LEU A 137 -6.58 13.18 26.89
CA LEU A 137 -6.10 12.65 25.61
C LEU A 137 -4.80 13.37 25.23
N LEU A 138 -3.71 12.62 25.15
CA LEU A 138 -2.42 13.14 24.71
C LEU A 138 -2.23 12.86 23.22
N VAL A 139 -2.01 13.91 22.44
CA VAL A 139 -1.73 13.80 21.00
C VAL A 139 -0.33 14.35 20.73
N PHE A 140 0.56 13.48 20.27
CA PHE A 140 1.94 13.83 19.94
C PHE A 140 2.06 14.15 18.45
N TYR A 141 2.58 15.33 18.12
CA TYR A 141 2.87 15.74 16.76
C TYR A 141 4.38 15.93 16.57
N ARG A 142 4.90 15.50 15.42
CA ARG A 142 6.31 15.61 15.02
C ARG A 142 6.70 17.02 14.52
N GLY A 143 5.74 17.91 14.31
CA GLY A 143 6.01 19.25 13.78
C GLY A 143 4.83 20.21 13.98
N HIS A 144 5.15 21.49 14.04
CA HIS A 144 4.21 22.60 13.94
C HIS A 144 4.24 23.11 12.50
N TRP A 145 3.07 23.35 11.91
CA TRP A 145 2.89 23.78 10.52
C TRP A 145 2.30 25.18 10.53
#